data_AF-A0AB36FZ66-F1
#
_entry.id   AF-A0AB36FZ66-F1
#
_cell.length_a   1.000
_cell.length_b   1.000
_cell.length_c   1.000
_cell.angle_alpha   90.00
_cell.angle_beta   90.00
_cell.angle_gamma   90.00
#
_symmetry.space_group_name_H-M   'P 1'
#
loop_
_entity.id
_entity.type
_entity.pdbx_description
1 polymer ?
#
loop_
_entity_poly.entity_id
_entity_poly.type
_entity_poly.pdbx_seq_one_letter_code
_entity_poly.pdbx_strand_id
1 'polypeptide(L)' 'MEKLRVGMTKEQVIYVLGNPVVQDSFDDDTWYYVYDMKRGMKKRGEDFQKQMVINFVDNKVTTVEGDFELSEDFNTPLDN' A
#
# COMPACT_ATOMS: atom_id res chain seq x y z
N MET A 1 -3.94 -1.45 6.32
CA MET A 1 -2.58 -1.99 6.09
C MET A 1 -2.18 -3.07 7.08
N GLU A 2 -3.02 -3.39 8.06
CA GLU A 2 -2.73 -4.38 9.10
C GLU A 2 -2.22 -5.74 8.61
N LYS A 3 -2.60 -6.12 7.39
CA LYS A 3 -2.26 -7.42 6.80
C LYS A 3 -1.15 -7.36 5.76
N LEU A 4 -0.72 -6.17 5.32
CA LEU A 4 0.39 -6.05 4.37
C LEU A 4 1.68 -6.46 5.08
N ARG A 5 2.50 -7.28 4.42
CA ARG A 5 3.76 -7.80 4.97
C ARG A 5 4.85 -7.82 3.91
N VAL A 6 6.09 -7.74 4.36
CA VAL A 6 7.27 -7.95 3.52
C VAL A 6 7.23 -9.37 2.91
N GLY A 7 7.69 -9.50 1.67
CA GLY A 7 7.71 -10.77 0.95
C GLY A 7 6.39 -11.16 0.29
N MET A 8 5.31 -10.40 0.49
CA MET A 8 4.04 -10.64 -0.21
C MET A 8 4.19 -10.48 -1.73
N THR A 9 3.51 -11.32 -2.51
CA THR A 9 3.47 -11.16 -3.97
C THR A 9 2.55 -10.02 -4.40
N LYS A 10 2.70 -9.52 -5.63
CA LYS A 10 1.81 -8.53 -6.24
C LYS A 10 0.33 -8.92 -6.11
N GLU A 11 -0.02 -10.19 -6.30
CA GLU A 11 -1.39 -10.69 -6.15
C GLU A 11 -1.89 -10.65 -4.70
N GLN A 12 -1.03 -10.99 -3.74
CA GLN A 12 -1.38 -10.91 -2.31
C GLN A 12 -1.58 -9.45 -1.88
N VAL A 13 -0.77 -8.53 -2.40
CA VAL A 13 -0.95 -7.09 -2.20
C VAL A 13 -2.29 -6.62 -2.77
N ILE A 14 -2.64 -7.02 -3.99
CA ILE A 14 -3.96 -6.72 -4.58
C ILE A 14 -5.11 -7.28 -3.73
N TYR A 15 -4.96 -8.48 -3.20
CA TYR A 15 -5.97 -9.07 -2.32
C TYR A 15 -6.19 -8.25 -1.03
N VAL A 16 -5.10 -7.67 -0.48
CA VAL A 16 -5.15 -6.90 0.77
C VAL A 16 -5.56 -5.44 0.55
N LEU A 17 -5.09 -4.80 -0.51
CA LEU A 17 -5.23 -3.35 -0.76
C LEU A 17 -6.13 -2.99 -1.94
N GLY A 18 -6.48 -3.96 -2.79
CA GLY A 18 -7.10 -3.74 -4.09
C GLY A 18 -6.08 -3.42 -5.18
N ASN A 19 -6.58 -3.20 -6.40
CA ASN A 19 -5.72 -2.81 -7.52
C ASN A 19 -5.14 -1.40 -7.28
N PRO A 20 -3.86 -1.19 -7.56
CA PRO A 20 -3.25 0.14 -7.47
C PRO A 20 -3.93 1.11 -8.46
N VAL A 21 -3.92 2.39 -8.10
CA VAL A 21 -4.51 3.45 -8.94
C VAL A 21 -3.63 3.74 -10.15
N VAL A 22 -2.32 3.50 -10.02
CA VAL A 22 -1.33 3.65 -11.08
C VAL A 22 -0.45 2.41 -11.09
N GLN A 23 -0.48 1.67 -12.20
CA GLN A 23 0.59 0.77 -12.60
C GLN A 23 1.42 1.53 -13.62
N ASP A 24 2.68 1.82 -13.29
CA ASP A 24 3.61 2.29 -14.31
C ASP A 24 3.77 1.16 -15.33
N SER A 25 3.61 1.46 -16.62
CA SER A 25 3.70 0.47 -17.70
C SER A 25 5.15 0.12 -18.06
N PHE A 26 6.13 0.78 -17.42
CA PHE A 26 7.56 0.60 -17.69
C PHE A 26 8.37 0.10 -16.48
N ASP A 27 7.87 0.33 -15.27
CA ASP A 27 8.43 -0.18 -14.01
C ASP A 27 7.34 -0.95 -13.24
N ASP A 28 7.23 -2.26 -13.51
CA ASP A 28 6.28 -3.14 -12.83
C ASP A 28 6.53 -3.24 -11.32
N ASP A 29 7.69 -2.77 -10.85
CA ASP A 29 8.22 -3.00 -9.51
C ASP A 29 7.93 -1.87 -8.50
N THR A 30 7.27 -0.78 -8.90
CA THR A 30 6.81 0.24 -7.95
C THR A 30 5.33 0.53 -8.14
N TRP A 31 4.54 0.33 -7.08
CA TRP A 31 3.10 0.60 -7.09
C TRP A 31 2.74 1.78 -6.22
N TYR A 32 1.87 2.63 -6.76
CA TYR A 32 1.36 3.81 -6.09
C TYR A 32 -0.11 3.62 -5.69
N TYR A 33 -0.38 3.74 -4.40
CA TYR A 33 -1.71 3.75 -3.82
C TYR A 33 -2.01 5.14 -3.27
N VAL A 34 -3.05 5.78 -3.80
CA VAL A 34 -3.52 7.09 -3.35
C VAL A 34 -4.95 6.94 -2.85
N TYR A 35 -5.20 7.32 -1.61
CA TYR A 35 -6.51 7.27 -0.97
C TYR A 35 -6.95 8.67 -0.55
N ASP A 36 -7.96 9.20 -1.26
CA ASP A 36 -8.59 10.47 -0.93
C ASP A 36 -9.77 10.25 0.00
N MET A 37 -9.64 10.61 1.28
CA MET A 37 -10.76 10.51 2.22
C MET A 37 -11.50 11.84 2.29
N LYS A 38 -12.43 12.05 1.35
CA LYS A 38 -13.32 13.22 1.35
C LYS A 38 -14.37 13.09 2.45
N ARG A 39 -14.17 13.78 3.58
CA ARG A 39 -15.17 13.82 4.65
C ARG A 39 -16.17 14.91 4.28
N GLY A 40 -17.19 14.54 3.50
CA GLY A 40 -18.17 15.44 2.85
C GLY A 40 -18.98 16.41 3.72
N MET A 41 -18.61 16.70 4.97
CA MET A 41 -19.14 17.82 5.75
C MET A 41 -18.01 18.52 6.53
N LYS A 42 -17.85 19.84 6.30
CA LYS A 42 -16.91 20.78 6.98
C LYS A 42 -16.80 20.65 8.52
N LYS A 43 -17.78 20.01 9.18
CA LYS A 43 -17.79 19.77 10.64
C LYS A 43 -17.03 18.52 11.09
N ARG A 44 -16.57 17.64 10.19
CA ARG A 44 -15.98 16.32 10.54
C ARG A 44 -14.47 16.18 10.29
N GLY A 45 -13.80 17.27 9.94
CA GLY A 45 -12.36 17.34 9.70
C GLY A 45 -12.02 17.82 8.29
N GLU A 46 -10.74 18.09 8.05
CA GLU A 46 -10.19 18.43 6.74
C GLU A 46 -10.17 17.19 5.83
N ASP A 47 -10.35 17.40 4.53
CA ASP A 47 -10.07 16.36 3.54
C ASP A 47 -8.59 16.02 3.62
N PHE A 48 -8.26 14.74 3.79
CA PHE A 48 -6.87 14.30 3.78
C PHE A 48 -6.67 13.26 2.69
N GLN A 49 -5.57 13.45 1.98
CA GLN A 49 -5.04 12.51 1.01
C GLN A 49 -3.99 11.67 1.73
N LYS A 50 -4.01 10.36 1.48
CA LYS A 50 -2.92 9.48 1.88
C LYS A 50 -2.27 8.84 0.66
N GLN A 51 -0.95 8.77 0.65
CA GLN A 51 -0.13 8.20 -0.40
C GLN A 51 0.78 7.10 0.13
N MET A 52 0.83 6.00 -0.61
CA MET A 52 1.65 4.84 -0.31
C MET A 52 2.39 4.42 -1.58
N VAL A 53 3.66 4.12 -1.40
CA VAL A 53 4.56 3.61 -2.41
C VAL A 53 5.02 2.23 -1.95
N ILE A 54 4.81 1.22 -2.78
CA ILE A 54 5.24 -0.16 -2.52
C ILE A 54 6.28 -0.51 -3.57
N ASN A 55 7.47 -0.92 -3.13
CA ASN A 55 8.49 -1.44 -4.03
C ASN A 55 8.52 -2.96 -3.98
N PHE A 56 8.79 -3.55 -5.13
CA PHE A 56 8.89 -4.98 -5.35
C PHE A 56 10.28 -5.33 -5.88
N VAL A 57 10.78 -6.49 -5.47
CA VAL A 57 11.95 -7.15 -6.08
C VAL A 57 11.60 -8.63 -6.19
N ASP A 58 11.90 -9.25 -7.33
CA ASP A 58 11.53 -10.65 -7.62
C ASP A 58 10.03 -10.93 -7.39
N ASN A 59 9.18 -9.97 -7.79
CA ASN A 59 7.73 -10.01 -7.63
C ASN A 59 7.23 -10.03 -6.16
N LYS A 60 8.07 -9.61 -5.20
CA LYS A 60 7.75 -9.59 -3.77
C LYS A 60 7.98 -8.21 -3.14
N VAL A 61 7.13 -7.84 -2.19
CA VAL A 61 7.25 -6.57 -1.44
C VAL A 61 8.58 -6.53 -0.69
N THR A 62 9.33 -5.46 -0.90
CA THR A 62 10.59 -5.20 -0.16
C THR A 62 10.43 -4.02 0.79
N THR A 63 9.88 -2.91 0.31
CA THR A 63 9.71 -1.69 1.10
C THR A 63 8.33 -1.08 0.87
N VAL A 64 7.84 -0.40 1.89
CA VAL A 64 6.61 0.38 1.82
C VAL A 64 6.86 1.73 2.48
N GLU A 65 6.60 2.79 1.73
CA GLU A 65 6.77 4.18 2.16
C GLU A 65 5.45 4.92 2.03
N GLY A 66 5.23 5.95 2.84
CA GLY A 66 4.02 6.76 2.78
C GLY A 66 3.56 7.31 4.13
N ASP A 67 2.40 7.94 4.11
CA ASP A 67 1.73 8.58 5.26
C ASP A 67 0.68 7.66 5.93
N PHE A 68 0.99 6.36 5.93
CA PHE A 68 0.18 5.32 6.55
C PHE A 68 0.94 4.62 7.67
N GLU A 69 0.19 4.20 8.69
CA GLU A 69 0.71 3.31 9.71
C GLU A 69 0.71 1.88 9.16
N LEU A 70 1.92 1.31 9.05
CA LEU A 70 2.11 -0.11 8.80
C LEU A 70 1.79 -0.90 10.07
N SER A 71 1.37 -2.14 9.90
CA SER A 71 1.16 -3.00 11.07
C SER A 71 2.47 -3.41 11.71
N GLU A 72 2.43 -3.69 13.01
CA GLU A 72 3.56 -4.21 13.77
C GLU A 72 4.14 -5.49 13.14
N ASP A 73 3.30 -6.25 12.46
CA ASP A 73 3.65 -7.48 11.77
C ASP A 73 4.21 -7.28 10.36
N PHE A 74 4.33 -6.05 9.87
CA PHE A 74 4.76 -5.80 8.49
C PHE A 74 6.10 -6.47 8.16
N ASN A 75 7.06 -6.42 9.11
CA ASN A 75 8.38 -7.02 8.94
C ASN A 75 8.43 -8.53 9.26
N THR A 76 7.29 -9.14 9.59
CA THR A 76 7.17 -10.57 9.87
C THR A 76 6.68 -11.29 8.61
N PRO A 77 7.52 -12.08 7.92
CA PRO A 77 7.11 -12.83 6.73
C PRO A 77 5.94 -13.78 7.00
N LEU A 78 5.16 -14.11 5.96
CA LEU A 78 4.02 -15.03 6.08
C LEU A 78 4.44 -16.50 6.28
N ASP A 79 5.64 -16.87 5.86
CA ASP A 79 6.16 -18.23 5.98
C ASP A 79 6.91 -18.41 7.32
N ASN A 80 6.42 -19.32 8.14
CA ASN A 80 7.10 -19.90 9.31
C ASN A 80 7.25 -21.40 9.09
#